data_AF-A0A503E3J2-F1
#
_entry.id   AF-A0A503E3J2-F1
#
_cell.length_a   1.000
_cell.length_b   1.000
_cell.length_c   1.000
_cell.angle_alpha   90.00
_cell.angle_beta   90.00
_cell.angle_gamma   90.00
#
_symmetry.space_group_name_H-M   'P 1'
#
loop_
_entity.id
_entity.type
_entity.pdbx_description
1 polymer ?
#
loop_
_entity_poly.entity_id
_entity_poly.type
_entity_poly.pdbx_seq_one_letter_code
_entity_poly.pdbx_strand_id
1 'polypeptide(L)' 'MTKKIVSFRLSAHEIELIEKSARRFKVSRSQALSAAIRAFDQNYMAEDETFVQRTPWWFESLDGDTR' A
#
# COMPACT_ATOMS: atom_id res chain seq x y z
N MET A 1 -9.43 -14.93 20.03
CA MET A 1 -8.40 -14.51 19.05
C MET A 1 -7.43 -13.56 19.73
N THR A 2 -6.18 -13.97 19.91
CA THR A 2 -5.13 -13.17 20.55
C THR A 2 -4.67 -12.07 19.58
N LYS A 3 -4.80 -10.79 19.96
CA LYS A 3 -4.27 -9.68 19.16
C LYS A 3 -2.74 -9.77 19.15
N LYS A 4 -2.15 -10.16 18.02
CA LYS A 4 -0.70 -10.06 17.82
C LYS A 4 -0.35 -8.59 17.59
N ILE A 5 0.48 -8.03 18.47
CA ILE A 5 1.06 -6.70 18.30
C ILE A 5 2.38 -6.89 17.55
N VAL A 6 2.52 -6.25 16.39
CA VAL A 6 3.75 -6.23 15.61
C VAL A 6 4.40 -4.86 15.79
N SER A 7 5.64 -4.85 16.27
CA SER A 7 6.46 -3.65 16.41
C SER A 7 7.61 -3.69 15.41
N PHE A 8 7.78 -2.61 14.65
CA PHE A 8 8.88 -2.43 13.72
C PHE A 8 9.42 -1.00 13.84
N ARG A 9 10.71 -0.82 13.54
CA ARG A 9 11.33 0.50 13.50
C ARG A 9 11.31 1.01 12.07
N LEU A 10 10.87 2.25 11.92
CA LEU A 10 10.93 2.98 10.67
C LEU A 10 12.16 3.88 10.66
N SER A 11 12.79 4.01 9.50
CA SER A 11 13.79 5.03 9.23
C SER A 11 13.18 6.44 9.33
N ALA A 12 14.03 7.44 9.52
CA ALA A 12 13.58 8.84 9.55
C ALA A 12 12.83 9.24 8.28
N HIS A 13 13.26 8.72 7.12
CA HIS A 13 12.63 8.99 5.84
C HIS A 13 11.21 8.40 5.74
N GLU A 14 11.01 7.15 6.18
CA GLU A 14 9.69 6.51 6.18
C GLU A 14 8.72 7.22 7.14
N ILE A 15 9.22 7.69 8.29
CA ILE A 15 8.43 8.49 9.24
C ILE A 15 7.96 9.78 8.57
N GLU A 16 8.84 10.48 7.87
CA GLU A 16 8.52 11.72 7.16
C GLU A 16 7.44 11.50 6.09
N LEU A 17 7.52 10.41 5.33
CA LEU A 17 6.51 10.04 4.33
C LEU A 17 5.13 9.81 4.96
N ILE A 18 5.07 9.10 6.10
CA ILE A 18 3.82 8.87 6.83
C ILE A 18 3.28 10.19 7.38
N GLU A 19 4.14 11.05 7.94
CA GLU A 19 3.72 12.35 8.49
C GLU A 19 3.20 13.31 7.43
N LYS A 20 3.84 13.34 6.26
CA LYS A 20 3.36 14.10 5.11
C LYS A 20 2.00 13.60 4.64
N SER A 21 1.81 12.28 4.59
CA SER A 21 0.55 11.65 4.20
C SER A 21 -0.55 11.91 5.23
N ALA A 22 -0.26 11.74 6.51
CA ALA A 22 -1.18 12.01 7.62
C ALA A 22 -1.68 13.46 7.60
N ARG A 23 -0.78 14.44 7.39
CA ARG A 23 -1.14 15.85 7.24
C ARG A 23 -2.02 16.09 6.01
N ARG A 24 -1.65 15.52 4.85
CA ARG A 24 -2.42 15.68 3.60
C ARG A 24 -3.87 15.21 3.75
N PHE A 25 -4.09 14.09 4.44
CA PHE A 25 -5.41 13.49 4.60
C PHE A 25 -6.10 13.86 5.93
N LYS A 26 -5.49 14.71 6.76
CA LYS A 26 -6.02 15.12 8.08
C LYS A 26 -6.35 13.94 9.00
N VAL A 27 -5.52 12.90 8.99
CA VAL A 27 -5.66 11.70 9.81
C VAL A 27 -4.46 11.54 10.76
N SER A 28 -4.56 10.65 11.74
CA SER A 28 -3.42 10.32 12.59
C SER A 28 -2.35 9.52 11.82
N ARG A 29 -1.10 9.52 12.33
CA ARG A 29 -0.01 8.70 11.78
C ARG A 29 -0.37 7.21 11.72
N SER A 30 -1.01 6.69 12.76
CA SER A 30 -1.43 5.28 12.80
C SER A 30 -2.53 4.95 11.79
N GLN A 31 -3.46 5.89 11.55
CA GLN A 31 -4.49 5.75 10.52
C GLN A 31 -3.89 5.78 9.11
N ALA A 32 -2.97 6.72 8.85
CA ALA A 32 -2.26 6.80 7.57
C ALA A 32 -1.47 5.52 7.27
N LEU A 33 -0.72 5.00 8.25
CA LEU A 33 0.02 3.76 8.13
C LEU A 33 -0.92 2.55 7.90
N SER A 34 -2.00 2.46 8.67
CA SER A 34 -2.98 1.37 8.50
C SER A 34 -3.65 1.41 7.13
N ALA A 35 -3.94 2.60 6.60
CA ALA A 35 -4.49 2.78 5.26
C ALA A 35 -3.48 2.37 4.17
N ALA A 36 -2.20 2.73 4.33
CA ALA A 36 -1.14 2.34 3.41
C ALA A 36 -0.97 0.82 3.34
N ILE A 37 -0.96 0.13 4.49
CA ILE A 37 -0.86 -1.33 4.56
C ILE A 37 -2.06 -1.99 3.85
N ARG A 38 -3.29 -1.48 4.09
CA ARG A 38 -4.49 -2.00 3.41
C ARG A 38 -4.44 -1.79 1.90
N ALA A 39 -3.98 -0.62 1.46
CA ALA A 39 -3.82 -0.32 0.03
C ALA A 39 -2.76 -1.24 -0.61
N PHE A 40 -1.67 -1.53 0.11
CA PHE A 40 -0.66 -2.48 -0.35
C PHE A 40 -1.24 -3.90 -0.49
N ASP A 41 -1.91 -4.41 0.54
CA ASP A 41 -2.55 -5.74 0.55
C ASP A 41 -3.61 -5.91 -0.56
N GLN A 42 -4.37 -4.86 -0.84
CA GLN A 42 -5.40 -4.88 -1.88
C GLN A 42 -4.84 -4.76 -3.29
N ASN A 43 -3.82 -3.93 -3.49
CA ASN A 43 -3.33 -3.55 -4.81
C ASN A 43 -2.09 -4.30 -5.26
N TYR A 44 -1.45 -5.09 -4.39
CA TYR A 44 -0.25 -5.85 -4.75
C TYR A 44 -0.48 -7.35 -4.48
N MET A 45 0.27 -8.17 -5.19
CA MET A 45 0.39 -9.61 -4.94
C MET A 45 1.87 -10.00 -4.97
N ALA A 46 2.20 -11.09 -4.28
CA ALA A 46 3.54 -11.65 -4.31
C ALA A 46 3.62 -12.68 -5.45
N GLU A 47 4.44 -12.40 -6.46
CA GLU A 47 4.80 -13.32 -7.53
C GLU A 47 6.32 -13.50 -7.51
N ASP A 48 6.79 -14.75 -7.39
CA ASP A 48 8.23 -15.09 -7.37
C ASP A 48 9.07 -14.20 -6.43
N GLU A 49 8.61 -14.01 -5.19
CA GLU A 49 9.25 -13.17 -4.16
C GLU A 49 9.29 -11.67 -4.47
N THR A 50 8.64 -11.24 -5.56
CA THR A 50 8.50 -9.83 -5.94
C THR A 50 7.06 -9.35 -5.74
N PHE A 51 6.91 -8.06 -5.42
CA PHE A 51 5.59 -7.45 -5.30
C PHE A 51 5.15 -6.87 -6.64
N VAL A 52 4.12 -7.46 -7.23
CA VAL A 52 3.53 -7.03 -8.50
C VAL A 52 2.22 -6.31 -8.21
N GLN A 53 2.06 -5.12 -8.78
CA GLN A 53 0.80 -4.39 -8.69
C GLN A 53 -0.27 -5.17 -9.45
N ARG A 54 -1.41 -5.42 -8.81
CA ARG A 54 -2.57 -6.04 -9.45
C ARG A 54 -3.05 -5.13 -10.57
N THR A 55 -2.77 -5.53 -11.81
CA THR A 55 -3.40 -4.92 -12.98
C THR A 55 -4.86 -5.33 -12.96
N PRO A 56 -5.82 -4.40 -12.94
CA PRO A 56 -7.20 -4.77 -13.04
C PRO A 56 -7.49 -5.37 -14.42
N TRP A 57 -8.24 -6.48 -14.50
CA TRP A 57 -8.56 -7.21 -15.75
C TRP A 57 -9.24 -6.35 -16.85
N TRP A 58 -9.80 -5.19 -16.50
CA TRP A 58 -10.42 -4.23 -17.42
C TRP A 58 -9.41 -3.26 -18.05
N PHE A 59 -8.17 -3.23 -17.57
CA PHE A 59 -7.07 -2.51 -18.23
C PHE A 59 -6.43 -3.35 -19.34
N GLU A 60 -6.47 -4.68 -19.28
CA GLU A 60 -5.95 -5.56 -20.34
C GLU A 60 -6.74 -5.45 -21.66
N SER A 61 -8.02 -5.07 -21.60
CA SER A 61 -8.87 -4.92 -22.79
C SER A 61 -8.62 -3.63 -23.60
N LEU A 62 -7.84 -2.67 -23.11
CA LEU A 62 -7.57 -1.41 -23.83
C LEU A 62 -6.36 -1.51 -24.78
N ASP A 63 -5.45 -2.46 -24.54
CA ASP A 63 -4.29 -2.69 -25.43
C ASP A 63 -4.61 -3.63 -26.61
N GLY A 64 -5.77 -4.31 -26.57
CA GLY A 64 -6.19 -5.25 -27.62
C GLY A 64 -6.86 -4.63 -28.85
N ASP A 65 -7.28 -3.36 -28.78
CA ASP A 65 -8.15 -2.71 -29.79
C ASP A 65 -7.41 -1.71 -30.70
N THR A 66 -6.08 -1.79 -30.75
CA THR A 66 -5.21 -0.96 -31.64
C THR A 66 -4.44 -1.75 -32.69
N ARG A 67 -4.89 -2.96 -33.06
CA ARG A 67 -4.32 -3.72 -34.19
C ARG A 67 -5.29 -3.89 -35.35
#